data_AF-A0A1F6CLV8-F1
#
_entry.id   AF-A0A1F6CLV8-F1
#
_cell.length_a   1.000
_cell.length_b   1.000
_cell.length_c   1.000
_cell.angle_alpha   90.00
_cell.angle_beta   90.00
_cell.angle_gamma   90.00
#
_symmetry.space_group_name_H-M   'P 1'
#
loop_
_entity.id
_entity.type
_entity.pdbx_description
1 polymer ?
#
loop_
_entity_poly.entity_id
_entity_poly.type
_entity_poly.pdbx_seq_one_letter_code
_entity_poly.pdbx_strand_id
1 'polypeptide(L)'
;MNVLSALGHDAVRSPVGDSDEEVYVRSLRESRIILSNDTDFLDTAKFPLKRTPGRVVFLVYPATFEHQRERMEVLLTEFPTPKKLKGRLIELENDTISARDK
;
A
#
# COMPACT_ATOMS: atom_id res chain seq x y z
N MET A 1 -11.23 10.08 -10.50
CA MET A 1 -11.71 9.17 -9.44
C MET A 1 -10.81 7.95 -9.45
N ASN A 2 -10.25 7.52 -8.32
CA ASN A 2 -9.41 6.31 -8.26
C ASN A 2 -10.28 5.07 -8.00
N VAL A 3 -9.77 3.87 -8.31
CA VAL A 3 -10.51 2.59 -8.19
C VAL A 3 -11.05 2.37 -6.77
N LEU A 4 -10.26 2.72 -5.76
CA LEU A 4 -10.64 2.54 -4.35
C LEU A 4 -11.81 3.45 -3.93
N SER A 5 -11.80 4.72 -4.35
CA SER A 5 -12.91 5.63 -4.12
C SER A 5 -14.18 5.17 -4.82
N ALA A 6 -14.06 4.60 -6.03
CA ALA A 6 -15.21 4.03 -6.73
C ALA A 6 -15.80 2.80 -6.01
N LEU A 7 -14.97 2.05 -5.29
CA LEU A 7 -15.37 0.93 -4.43
C LEU A 7 -15.83 1.37 -3.03
N GLY A 8 -15.93 2.68 -2.75
CA GLY A 8 -16.39 3.23 -1.48
C GLY A 8 -15.32 3.28 -0.38
N HIS A 9 -14.04 3.06 -0.71
CA HIS A 9 -12.95 3.23 0.24
C HIS A 9 -12.53 4.71 0.35
N ASP A 10 -12.18 5.14 1.57
CA ASP A 10 -11.55 6.44 1.82
C ASP A 10 -10.09 6.42 1.33
N ALA A 11 -9.91 6.77 0.06
CA ALA A 11 -8.62 6.81 -0.61
C ALA A 11 -8.32 8.23 -1.11
N VAL A 12 -7.17 8.75 -0.68
CA VAL A 12 -6.66 10.07 -1.07
C VAL A 12 -5.32 9.88 -1.75
N ARG A 13 -5.10 10.59 -2.87
CA ARG A 13 -3.80 10.59 -3.55
C ARG A 13 -2.84 11.51 -2.79
N SER A 14 -1.58 11.08 -2.62
CA SER A 14 -0.57 12.00 -2.09
C SER A 14 -0.39 13.21 -3.02
N PRO A 15 -0.15 14.42 -2.49
CA PRO A 15 0.17 15.58 -3.30
C PRO A 15 1.36 15.33 -4.21
N VAL A 16 1.34 16.01 -5.36
CA VAL A 16 2.47 16.01 -6.28
C VAL A 16 3.63 16.75 -5.62
N GLY A 17 4.81 16.12 -5.63
CA GLY A 17 6.04 16.70 -5.09
C GLY A 17 6.38 16.27 -3.65
N ASP A 18 5.50 15.53 -2.98
CA ASP A 18 5.82 14.92 -1.69
C ASP A 18 6.99 13.93 -1.85
N SER A 19 7.96 13.97 -0.93
CA SER A 19 8.97 12.91 -0.79
C SER A 19 8.39 11.66 -0.10
N ASP A 20 9.07 10.51 -0.23
CA ASP A 20 8.61 9.28 0.43
C ASP A 20 8.55 9.42 1.96
N GLU A 21 9.46 10.19 2.55
CA GLU A 21 9.42 10.51 3.98
C GLU A 21 8.18 11.33 4.34
N GLU A 22 7.80 12.30 3.51
CA GLU A 22 6.59 13.10 3.73
C GLU A 22 5.33 12.26 3.61
N VAL A 23 5.27 11.37 2.61
CA VAL A 23 4.19 10.37 2.45
C VAL A 23 4.12 9.48 3.68
N TYR A 24 5.26 8.96 4.14
CA TYR A 24 5.33 8.08 5.31
C TYR A 24 4.87 8.79 6.58
N VAL A 25 5.39 9.98 6.88
CA VAL A 25 4.99 10.76 8.06
C VAL A 25 3.51 11.09 8.02
N ARG A 26 2.98 11.46 6.85
CA ARG A 26 1.55 11.72 6.66
C ARG A 26 0.70 10.49 6.94
N SER A 27 1.13 9.32 6.46
CA SER A 27 0.43 8.05 6.71
C SER A 27 0.28 7.77 8.20
N LEU A 28 1.32 8.07 9.00
CA LEU A 28 1.28 7.91 10.45
C LEU A 28 0.32 8.91 11.11
N ARG A 29 0.43 10.19 10.73
CA ARG A 29 -0.39 11.27 11.29
C ARG A 29 -1.88 11.06 11.02
N GLU A 30 -2.21 10.61 9.82
CA GLU A 30 -3.61 10.45 9.36
C GLU A 30 -4.12 9.02 9.52
N SER A 31 -3.31 8.11 10.08
CA SER A 31 -3.63 6.70 10.23
C SER A 31 -4.05 6.02 8.91
N ARG A 32 -3.35 6.34 7.82
CA ARG A 32 -3.63 5.83 6.46
C ARG A 32 -2.66 4.73 6.04
N ILE A 33 -3.18 3.75 5.31
CA ILE A 33 -2.35 2.72 4.65
C ILE A 33 -1.73 3.32 3.39
N ILE A 34 -0.44 3.09 3.19
CA ILE A 34 0.25 3.50 1.95
C ILE A 34 0.03 2.42 0.89
N LEU A 35 -0.37 2.83 -0.31
CA LEU A 35 -0.40 1.99 -1.50
C LEU A 35 0.53 2.62 -2.53
N SER A 36 1.56 1.90 -2.97
CA SER A 36 2.57 2.44 -3.88
C SER A 36 3.07 1.39 -4.87
N ASN A 37 3.54 1.83 -6.03
CA ASN A 37 4.36 1.02 -6.94
C ASN A 37 5.86 1.25 -6.72
N ASP A 38 6.21 2.18 -5.82
CA ASP A 38 7.59 2.57 -5.55
C ASP A 38 8.25 1.58 -4.59
N THR A 39 9.35 0.98 -5.04
CA THR A 39 10.12 -0.01 -4.30
C THR A 39 10.84 0.57 -3.09
N ASP A 40 11.01 1.90 -3.00
CA ASP A 40 11.67 2.51 -1.84
C ASP A 40 10.88 2.26 -0.54
N PHE A 41 9.56 2.08 -0.62
CA PHE A 41 8.72 1.71 0.53
C PHE A 41 8.93 0.27 1.06
N LEU A 42 9.73 -0.55 0.36
CA LEU A 42 10.19 -1.86 0.84
C LEU A 42 11.25 -1.73 1.94
N ASP A 43 11.96 -0.60 2.02
CA ASP A 43 13.01 -0.38 3.01
C ASP A 43 12.40 -0.24 4.41
N THR A 44 12.51 -1.30 5.22
CA THR A 44 12.00 -1.32 6.59
C THR A 44 12.94 -0.64 7.58
N ALA A 45 14.20 -0.36 7.21
CA ALA A 45 15.11 0.44 8.01
C ALA A 45 14.77 1.93 7.87
N LYS A 46 14.53 2.39 6.65
CA LYS A 46 14.07 3.76 6.34
C LYS A 46 12.63 3.99 6.80
N PHE A 47 11.76 3.02 6.59
CA PHE A 47 10.34 3.08 6.96
C PHE A 47 9.99 1.92 7.91
N PRO A 48 10.15 2.09 9.24
CA PRO A 48 9.85 1.04 10.21
C PRO A 48 8.40 0.58 10.15
N LEU A 49 8.14 -0.71 10.35
CA LEU A 49 6.77 -1.27 10.34
C LEU A 49 6.03 -1.08 11.67
N LYS A 50 6.76 -0.95 12.78
CA LYS A 50 6.20 -0.81 14.11
C LYS A 50 5.31 0.44 14.20
N ARG A 51 4.05 0.25 14.61
CA ARG A 51 3.03 1.31 14.77
C ARG A 51 2.58 1.99 13.47
N THR A 52 2.91 1.45 12.29
CA THR A 52 2.33 1.94 11.04
C THR A 52 0.89 1.45 10.84
N PRO A 53 0.04 2.19 10.11
CA PRO A 53 -1.25 1.69 9.65
C PRO A 53 -1.15 0.55 8.63
N GLY A 54 0.01 0.40 8.00
CA GLY A 54 0.29 -0.61 6.98
C GLY A 54 0.83 0.01 5.70
N ARG A 55 1.55 -0.79 4.92
CA ARG A 55 2.02 -0.43 3.58
C ARG A 55 1.78 -1.58 2.61
N VAL A 56 1.42 -1.26 1.39
CA VAL A 56 1.33 -2.21 0.28
C VAL A 56 2.16 -1.68 -0.87
N VAL A 57 3.07 -2.51 -1.37
CA VAL A 57 3.89 -2.21 -2.54
C VAL A 57 3.50 -3.17 -3.66
N PHE A 58 3.05 -2.62 -4.78
CA PHE A 58 2.73 -3.35 -5.99
C PHE A 58 4.02 -3.62 -6.76
N LEU A 59 4.38 -4.90 -6.86
CA LEU A 59 5.54 -5.42 -7.58
C LEU A 59 5.06 -6.19 -8.82
N VAL A 60 4.15 -5.57 -9.56
CA VAL A 60 3.42 -6.19 -10.68
C VAL A 60 4.08 -5.78 -11.99
N TYR A 61 4.43 -6.76 -12.81
CA TYR A 61 4.99 -6.53 -14.15
C TYR A 61 4.25 -7.37 -15.20
N PRO A 62 3.74 -6.75 -16.28
CA PRO A 62 3.87 -5.34 -16.61
C PRO A 62 2.96 -4.45 -15.74
N ALA A 63 3.42 -3.23 -15.43
CA ALA A 63 2.71 -2.26 -14.59
C ALA A 63 1.53 -1.58 -15.32
N THR A 64 0.66 -2.40 -15.92
CA THR A 64 -0.55 -1.96 -16.62
C THR A 64 -1.69 -1.75 -15.62
N PHE A 65 -2.66 -0.93 -16.00
CA PHE A 65 -3.86 -0.72 -15.18
C PHE A 65 -4.61 -2.02 -14.90
N GLU A 66 -4.76 -2.89 -15.91
CA GLU A 66 -5.49 -4.15 -15.79
C GLU A 66 -4.85 -5.08 -14.76
N HIS A 67 -3.53 -5.27 -14.84
CA HIS A 67 -2.80 -6.10 -13.89
C HIS A 67 -2.83 -5.49 -12.47
N GLN A 68 -2.64 -4.17 -12.33
CA GLN A 68 -2.76 -3.52 -11.02
C GLN A 68 -4.16 -3.64 -10.43
N ARG A 69 -5.21 -3.53 -11.25
CA ARG A 69 -6.60 -3.69 -10.82
C ARG A 69 -6.85 -5.12 -10.34
N GLU A 70 -6.46 -6.13 -11.11
CA GLU A 70 -6.61 -7.54 -10.72
C GLU A 70 -5.90 -7.83 -9.41
N ARG A 71 -4.66 -7.36 -9.26
CA ARG A 71 -3.91 -7.55 -8.01
C ARG A 71 -4.51 -6.79 -6.84
N MET A 72 -5.08 -5.60 -7.07
CA MET A 72 -5.85 -4.87 -6.04
C MET A 72 -7.07 -5.67 -5.57
N GLU A 73 -7.78 -6.35 -6.47
CA GLU A 73 -8.94 -7.19 -6.11
C GLU A 73 -8.53 -8.37 -5.23
N VAL A 74 -7.40 -9.03 -5.55
CA VAL A 74 -6.84 -10.08 -4.71
C VAL A 74 -6.45 -9.52 -3.32
N LEU A 75 -5.77 -8.37 -3.28
CA LEU A 75 -5.42 -7.71 -2.01
C LEU A 75 -6.65 -7.44 -1.13
N LEU A 76 -7.71 -6.87 -1.70
CA LEU A 76 -8.93 -6.56 -0.95
C LEU A 76 -9.66 -7.82 -0.47
N THR A 77 -9.55 -8.92 -1.21
CA THR A 77 -10.11 -10.23 -0.85
C THR A 77 -9.35 -10.87 0.33
N GLU A 78 -8.02 -10.84 0.30
CA GLU A 78 -7.16 -11.40 1.35
C GLU A 78 -7.15 -10.54 2.62
N PHE A 79 -7.23 -9.21 2.45
CA PHE A 79 -7.20 -8.20 3.51
C PHE A 79 -8.50 -7.38 3.56
N PRO A 80 -9.66 -8.01 3.85
CA PRO A 80 -10.96 -7.33 3.82
C PRO A 80 -11.14 -6.28 4.92
N THR A 81 -10.21 -6.21 5.89
CA THR A 81 -10.26 -5.24 6.98
C THR A 81 -8.91 -4.55 7.16
N PRO A 82 -8.88 -3.23 7.40
CA PRO A 82 -7.63 -2.48 7.63
C PRO A 82 -6.79 -3.03 8.78
N LYS A 83 -7.42 -3.66 9.78
CA LYS A 83 -6.72 -4.27 10.93
C LYS A 83 -5.69 -5.31 10.50
N LYS A 84 -5.95 -6.04 9.40
CA LYS A 84 -5.02 -7.05 8.88
C LYS A 84 -3.77 -6.47 8.22
N LEU A 85 -3.76 -5.17 7.91
CA LEU A 85 -2.64 -4.45 7.30
C LEU A 85 -1.78 -3.70 8.33
N LYS A 86 -2.32 -3.51 9.54
CA LYS A 86 -1.66 -2.71 10.59
C LYS A 86 -0.30 -3.28 10.95
N GLY A 87 0.73 -2.45 10.82
CA GLY A 87 2.10 -2.78 11.16
C GLY A 87 2.74 -3.79 10.21
N ARG A 88 2.22 -3.92 8.99
CA ARG A 88 2.72 -4.85 7.97
C ARG A 88 3.17 -4.12 6.72
N LEU A 89 4.13 -4.74 6.04
CA LEU A 89 4.42 -4.49 4.64
C LEU A 89 3.87 -5.66 3.83
N ILE A 90 3.00 -5.36 2.89
CA ILE A 90 2.48 -6.32 1.92
C ILE A 90 3.18 -6.07 0.59
N GLU A 91 3.80 -7.11 0.06
CA GLU A 91 4.36 -7.12 -1.29
C GLU A 91 3.40 -7.89 -2.18
N LEU A 92 2.92 -7.20 -3.21
CA LEU A 92 1.90 -7.70 -4.11
C LEU A 92 2.53 -7.92 -5.49
N GLU A 93 3.05 -9.12 -5.70
CA GLU A 93 3.66 -9.56 -6.95
C GLU A 93 2.58 -10.12 -7.91
N ASN A 94 2.99 -10.54 -9.11
CA ASN A 94 2.10 -11.08 -10.15
C ASN A 94 1.22 -12.23 -9.64
N ASP A 95 1.83 -13.23 -9.00
CA ASP A 95 1.14 -14.47 -8.61
C ASP A 95 1.05 -14.65 -7.09
N THR A 96 1.87 -13.92 -6.34
CA THR A 96 2.03 -14.12 -4.90
C THR A 96 1.67 -12.87 -4.11
N ILE A 97 1.37 -13.09 -2.84
CA ILE A 97 1.25 -12.05 -1.83
C ILE A 97 2.16 -12.48 -0.69
N SER A 98 3.10 -11.62 -0.33
CA SER A 98 3.91 -11.83 0.86
C SER A 98 3.67 -10.71 1.86
N ALA A 99 3.74 -11.07 3.14
CA ALA A 99 3.54 -10.14 4.24
C ALA A 99 4.75 -10.20 5.16
N ARG A 100 5.37 -9.05 5.41
CA ARG A 100 6.40 -8.88 6.44
C ARG A 100 5.77 -8.25 7.67
N ASP A 101 5.94 -8.93 8.79
CA ASP A 101 5.49 -8.47 10.10
C ASP A 101 6.62 -7.75 10.87
N LYS A 102 6.25 -7.04 11.94
CA LYS A 102 7.17 -6.36 12.87
C LYS A 102 8.07 -7.34 13.63
#